data_AF-A0AAF1A534-F1
#
_entry.id   AF-A0AAF1A534-F1
#
_cell.length_a   1.000
_cell.length_b   1.000
_cell.length_c   1.000
_cell.angle_alpha   90.00
_cell.angle_beta   90.00
_cell.angle_gamma   90.00
#
_symmetry.space_group_name_H-M   'P 1'
#
loop_
_entity.id
_entity.type
_entity.pdbx_description
1 polymer ?
#
loop_
_entity_poly.entity_id
_entity_poly.type
_entity_poly.pdbx_seq_one_letter_code
_entity_poly.pdbx_strand_id
1 'polypeptide(L)'
;LPDIMPMFAPTINSYKRLDERYWAPATVSWGLEHRLASIRVITPPISKPEATRFEVRVPGADSNPYLVLSTIISLGLRGIEKKLEISLPPLAKANKVDVDSQKLTRLA
;
A
#
# COMPACT_ATOMS: atom_id res chain seq x y z
N LEU A 1 2.71 -6.29 8.13
CA LEU A 1 1.40 -5.67 7.85
C LEU A 1 0.36 -6.04 8.91
N PRO A 2 0.19 -7.32 9.33
CA PRO A 2 -0.77 -7.69 10.38
C PRO A 2 -0.64 -6.85 11.66
N ASP A 3 0.59 -6.63 12.13
CA ASP A 3 0.87 -5.90 13.38
C ASP A 3 0.42 -4.42 13.38
N ILE A 4 0.27 -3.83 12.19
CA ILE A 4 -0.05 -2.41 12.02
C ILE A 4 -1.48 -2.18 11.53
N MET A 5 -2.19 -3.26 11.17
CA MET A 5 -3.59 -3.18 10.73
C MET A 5 -4.51 -2.51 11.76
N PRO A 6 -4.35 -2.71 13.09
CA PRO A 6 -5.16 -1.97 14.06
C PRO A 6 -5.01 -0.44 13.96
N MET A 7 -3.89 0.06 13.46
CA MET A 7 -3.68 1.50 13.24
C MET A 7 -4.29 1.98 11.92
N PHE A 8 -4.36 1.12 10.89
CA PHE A 8 -4.84 1.45 9.54
C PHE A 8 -6.30 1.05 9.27
N ALA A 9 -6.83 0.11 10.05
CA ALA A 9 -8.16 -0.46 9.93
C ALA A 9 -8.68 -0.82 11.33
N PRO A 10 -9.01 0.19 12.17
CA PRO A 10 -9.35 -0.03 13.57
C PRO A 10 -10.77 -0.59 13.78
N THR A 11 -11.65 -0.54 12.77
CA THR A 11 -13.04 -0.96 12.92
C THR A 11 -13.40 -2.12 12.00
N ILE A 12 -14.47 -2.84 12.34
CA ILE A 12 -15.00 -3.93 11.49
C ILE A 12 -15.36 -3.41 10.09
N ASN A 13 -15.88 -2.18 9.99
CA ASN A 13 -16.22 -1.58 8.70
C ASN A 13 -15.00 -1.23 7.85
N SER A 14 -13.83 -0.99 8.47
CA SER A 14 -12.58 -0.78 7.74
C SER A 14 -12.26 -1.96 6.81
N TYR A 15 -12.47 -3.20 7.30
CA TYR A 15 -12.20 -4.42 6.56
C TYR A 15 -13.20 -4.67 5.42
N LYS A 16 -14.46 -4.22 5.57
CA LYS A 16 -15.45 -4.30 4.48
C LYS A 16 -15.05 -3.46 3.26
N ARG A 17 -14.22 -2.43 3.46
CA ARG A 17 -13.67 -1.62 2.36
C ARG A 17 -12.57 -2.34 1.60
N LEU A 18 -11.84 -3.25 2.24
CA LEU A 18 -10.70 -3.97 1.66
C LEU A 18 -11.19 -5.16 0.80
N ASP A 19 -12.05 -4.86 -0.16
CA ASP A 19 -12.59 -5.81 -1.14
C ASP A 19 -12.17 -5.37 -2.55
N GLU A 20 -11.71 -6.33 -3.36
CA GLU A 20 -11.23 -6.16 -4.73
C GLU A 20 -12.22 -5.44 -5.66
N ARG A 21 -13.52 -5.55 -5.37
CA ARG A 21 -14.60 -4.99 -6.22
C ARG A 21 -14.69 -3.47 -6.18
N TYR A 22 -14.07 -2.81 -5.19
CA TYR A 22 -14.21 -1.36 -4.97
C TYR A 22 -12.95 -0.55 -5.27
N TRP A 23 -12.03 -1.07 -6.10
CA TRP A 23 -10.73 -0.40 -6.39
C TRP A 23 -9.88 -0.13 -5.13
N ALA A 24 -10.18 -0.87 -4.06
CA ALA A 24 -9.41 -0.86 -2.83
C ALA A 24 -8.06 -1.55 -3.07
N PRO A 25 -7.03 -1.22 -2.27
CA PRO A 25 -5.79 -2.00 -2.31
C PRO A 25 -6.10 -3.43 -1.86
N ALA A 26 -5.97 -4.38 -2.78
CA ALA A 26 -6.24 -5.79 -2.52
C ALA A 26 -4.96 -6.58 -2.22
N THR A 27 -3.84 -6.10 -2.72
CA THR A 27 -2.56 -6.81 -2.68
C THR A 27 -1.57 -6.14 -1.75
N VAL A 28 -0.95 -6.94 -0.88
CA VAL A 28 0.25 -6.57 -0.12
C VAL A 28 1.43 -6.52 -1.09
N SER A 29 1.60 -5.38 -1.76
CA SER A 29 2.77 -5.06 -2.58
C SER A 29 2.82 -3.55 -2.84
N TRP A 30 3.88 -3.11 -3.50
CA TRP A 30 4.07 -1.75 -4.01
C TRP A 30 4.07 -1.75 -5.54
N GLY A 31 3.81 -0.62 -6.19
CA GLY A 31 3.89 -0.57 -7.66
C GLY A 31 3.87 0.86 -8.22
N LEU A 32 4.43 1.02 -9.41
CA LEU A 32 4.46 2.29 -10.14
C LEU A 32 3.07 2.58 -10.72
N GLU A 33 2.38 3.56 -10.15
CA GLU A 33 0.97 3.88 -10.48
C GLU A 33 -0.02 2.72 -10.37
N HIS A 34 0.32 1.65 -9.64
CA HIS A 34 -0.55 0.48 -9.58
C HIS A 34 -1.71 0.69 -8.61
N ARG A 35 -2.95 0.69 -9.13
CA ARG A 35 -4.13 1.01 -8.31
C ARG A 35 -4.59 -0.12 -7.39
N LEU A 36 -4.09 -1.34 -7.55
CA LEU A 36 -4.41 -2.45 -6.63
C LEU A 36 -3.32 -2.65 -5.57
N ALA A 37 -2.20 -1.93 -5.68
CA ALA A 37 -1.10 -2.02 -4.72
C ALA A 37 -1.45 -1.30 -3.41
N SER A 38 -1.05 -1.91 -2.29
CA SER A 38 -1.13 -1.31 -0.95
C SER A 38 -0.32 -0.01 -0.83
N ILE A 39 0.81 0.07 -1.53
CA ILE A 39 1.66 1.25 -1.65
C ILE A 39 1.77 1.63 -3.12
N ARG A 40 1.28 2.81 -3.49
CA ARG A 40 1.43 3.32 -4.86
C ARG A 40 2.58 4.30 -4.91
N VAL A 41 3.54 4.06 -5.81
CA VAL A 41 4.67 4.96 -6.05
C VAL A 41 4.39 5.76 -7.31
N ILE A 42 4.49 7.09 -7.18
CA ILE A 42 4.21 8.07 -8.23
C ILE A 42 5.53 8.74 -8.57
N THR A 43 6.05 8.42 -9.75
CA THR A 43 7.35 8.90 -10.24
C THR A 43 7.23 9.36 -11.70
N PRO A 44 8.24 10.07 -12.23
CA PRO A 44 8.38 10.29 -13.66
C PRO A 44 8.26 8.96 -14.46
N PRO A 45 7.62 8.96 -15.65
CA PRO A 45 7.15 10.12 -16.43
C PRO A 45 5.75 10.63 -16.07
N ILE A 46 5.07 10.04 -15.09
CA ILE A 46 3.66 10.35 -14.78
C ILE A 46 3.54 11.64 -13.96
N SER A 47 4.51 11.89 -13.09
CA SER A 47 4.66 13.13 -12.35
C SER A 47 5.95 13.83 -12.73
N LYS A 48 6.02 15.14 -12.45
CA LYS A 48 7.29 15.86 -12.46
C LYS A 48 8.26 15.24 -11.42
N PRO A 49 9.59 15.28 -11.63
CA PRO A 49 10.57 14.75 -10.69
C PRO A 49 10.39 15.28 -9.26
N GLU A 50 10.03 16.56 -9.11
CA GLU A 50 9.83 17.22 -7.82
C GLU A 50 8.55 16.78 -7.09
N ALA A 51 7.60 16.17 -7.82
CA ALA A 51 6.33 15.68 -7.30
C ALA A 51 6.35 14.17 -6.98
N THR A 52 7.54 13.57 -6.94
CA THR A 52 7.73 12.15 -6.63
C THR A 52 7.27 11.85 -5.20
N ARG A 53 6.37 10.88 -5.06
CA ARG A 53 5.84 10.49 -3.74
C ARG A 53 5.41 9.03 -3.75
N PHE A 54 5.21 8.49 -2.55
CA PHE A 54 4.48 7.25 -2.36
C PHE A 54 3.17 7.53 -1.62
N GLU A 55 2.17 6.70 -1.88
CA GLU A 55 0.84 6.81 -1.29
C GLU A 55 0.50 5.48 -0.62
N VAL A 56 0.23 5.55 0.69
CA VAL A 56 -0.22 4.39 1.48
C VAL A 56 -1.74 4.34 1.42
N ARG A 57 -2.29 3.28 0.83
CA ARG A 57 -3.71 3.24 0.45
C ARG A 57 -4.60 2.42 1.37
N VAL A 58 -3.99 1.70 2.31
CA VAL A 58 -4.67 0.82 3.28
C VAL A 58 -5.53 1.62 4.28
N PRO A 59 -5.08 2.75 4.86
CA PRO A 59 -5.87 3.52 5.79
C PRO A 59 -7.19 4.05 5.19
N GLY A 60 -8.27 3.97 5.97
CA GLY A 60 -9.55 4.59 5.64
C GLY A 60 -9.79 5.89 6.42
N ALA A 61 -10.82 6.64 6.04
CA ALA A 61 -11.24 7.88 6.75
C ALA A 61 -11.77 7.61 8.17
N ASP A 62 -12.05 6.34 8.48
CA ASP A 62 -12.46 5.83 9.79
C ASP A 62 -11.28 5.59 10.75
N SER A 63 -10.04 5.79 10.29
CA SER A 63 -8.83 5.65 11.10
C SER A 63 -8.41 6.96 11.76
N ASN A 64 -7.75 6.89 12.92
CA ASN A 64 -7.19 8.06 13.55
C ASN A 64 -5.98 8.58 12.74
N PRO A 65 -6.04 9.79 12.15
CA PRO A 65 -4.98 10.28 11.25
C PRO A 65 -3.64 10.44 11.95
N TYR A 66 -3.63 10.76 13.25
CA TYR A 66 -2.40 10.89 14.02
C TYR A 66 -1.68 9.55 14.17
N LEU A 67 -2.43 8.47 14.46
CA LEU A 67 -1.87 7.12 14.59
C LEU A 67 -1.42 6.56 13.24
N VAL A 68 -2.17 6.83 12.18
CA VAL A 68 -1.81 6.43 10.82
C VAL A 68 -0.48 7.09 10.42
N LEU A 69 -0.38 8.41 10.58
CA LEU A 69 0.82 9.15 10.20
C LEU A 69 2.03 8.76 11.05
N SER A 70 1.87 8.64 12.37
CA SER A 70 2.95 8.21 13.27
C SER A 70 3.45 6.81 12.90
N THR A 71 2.54 5.90 12.55
CA THR A 71 2.88 4.54 12.11
C THR A 71 3.68 4.57 10.81
N ILE A 72 3.21 5.32 9.80
CA ILE A 72 3.89 5.43 8.50
C ILE A 72 5.32 5.96 8.68
N ILE A 73 5.49 7.05 9.44
CA ILE A 73 6.81 7.66 9.67
C ILE A 73 7.72 6.70 10.45
N SER A 74 7.22 6.08 11.52
CA SER A 74 8.02 5.19 12.37
C SER A 74 8.49 3.95 11.63
N LEU A 75 7.63 3.35 10.79
CA LEU A 75 8.00 2.20 9.96
C LEU A 75 8.99 2.57 8.86
N GLY A 76 8.80 3.73 8.22
CA GLY A 76 9.73 4.25 7.22
C GLY A 76 11.11 4.49 7.81
N LEU A 77 11.18 5.17 8.96
CA LEU A 77 12.43 5.41 9.68
C LEU A 77 13.12 4.09 10.07
N ARG A 78 12.38 3.15 10.66
CA ARG A 78 12.90 1.81 11.01
C ARG A 78 13.47 1.09 9.80
N GLY A 79 12.82 1.20 8.63
CA GLY A 79 13.28 0.59 7.39
C GLY A 79 14.62 1.16 6.93
N ILE A 80 14.79 2.48 7.04
CA ILE A 80 16.04 3.19 6.70
C ILE A 80 17.15 2.81 7.69
N GLU A 81 16.90 2.91 8.99
CA GLU A 81 17.89 2.62 10.05
C GLU A 81 18.42 1.20 9.99
N LYS A 82 17.52 0.23 9.74
CA LYS A 82 17.86 -1.19 9.68
C LYS A 82 18.24 -1.67 8.27
N LYS A 83 18.24 -0.77 7.27
CA LYS A 83 18.50 -1.08 5.85
C LYS A 83 17.72 -2.31 5.37
N LEU A 84 16.43 -2.36 5.68
CA LEU A 84 15.60 -3.52 5.35
C LEU A 84 15.44 -3.64 3.84
N GLU A 85 15.66 -4.85 3.32
CA GLU A 85 15.38 -5.15 1.92
C GLU A 85 13.87 -5.25 1.68
N ILE A 86 13.43 -4.76 0.52
CA ILE A 86 12.05 -4.90 0.08
C ILE A 86 11.91 -6.28 -0.55
N SER A 87 11.41 -7.25 0.22
CA SER A 87 11.27 -8.65 -0.22
C SER A 87 10.18 -8.87 -1.28
N LEU A 88 9.24 -7.92 -1.41
CA LEU A 88 8.11 -8.04 -2.32
C LEU A 88 8.41 -7.33 -3.66
N PRO A 89 8.25 -8.01 -4.80
CA PRO A 89 8.47 -7.39 -6.11
C PRO A 89 7.40 -6.33 -6.38
N PRO A 90 7.73 -5.28 -7.16
CA PRO A 90 6.74 -4.31 -7.58
C PRO A 90 5.68 -4.98 -8.47
N LEU A 91 4.42 -4.61 -8.27
CA LEU A 91 3.35 -4.94 -9.22
C LEU A 91 3.65 -4.26 -10.56
N ALA A 92 3.66 -5.05 -11.63
CA ALA A 92 3.90 -4.57 -12.99
C ALA A 92 2.85 -3.51 -13.38
N LYS A 93 3.22 -2.58 -14.28
CA LYS A 93 2.24 -1.68 -14.89
C LYS A 93 1.15 -2.54 -15.53
N ALA A 94 -0.11 -2.22 -15.25
CA ALA A 94 -1.28 -2.95 -15.71
C ALA A 94 -1.41 -2.89 -17.24
N ASN A 95 -0.62 -3.70 -17.95
CA ASN A 95 -1.08 -4.32 -19.17
C ASN A 95 -2.00 -5.46 -18.73
N LYS A 96 -3.20 -5.53 -19.31
CA LYS A 96 -4.12 -6.67 -19.11
C LYS A 96 -3.32 -7.98 -19.26
N VAL A 97 -3.65 -9.00 -18.46
CA VAL A 97 -2.95 -10.30 -18.34
C VAL A 97 -1.78 -10.19 -17.34
N ASP A 98 -1.94 -10.42 -16.05
CA ASP A 98 -2.28 -11.68 -15.40
C ASP A 98 -2.76 -11.42 -13.97
N VAL A 99 -4.02 -11.67 -13.66
CA VAL A 99 -4.51 -11.67 -12.26
C VAL A 99 -4.39 -13.07 -11.64
N ASP A 100 -4.10 -14.10 -12.45
CA ASP A 100 -4.16 -15.51 -12.05
C ASP A 100 -2.80 -16.18 -11.74
N SER A 101 -1.66 -15.59 -12.15
CA SER A 101 -0.36 -16.31 -12.13
C SER A 101 0.60 -15.91 -11.01
N GLN A 102 0.34 -14.81 -10.28
CA GLN A 102 1.14 -14.44 -9.10
C GLN A 102 0.36 -14.76 -7.82
N LYS A 103 0.88 -15.68 -6.99
CA LYS A 103 0.45 -15.88 -5.59
C LYS A 103 0.73 -14.62 -4.77
N LEU A 104 -0.05 -13.58 -4.99
CA LEU A 104 0.04 -12.30 -4.31
C LEU A 104 -0.60 -12.45 -2.94
N THR A 105 0.11 -12.00 -1.90
CA THR A 105 -0.43 -12.01 -0.54
C THR A 105 -1.57 -10.99 -0.47
N ARG A 106 -2.78 -11.46 -0.13
CA ARG A 106 -3.96 -10.60 0.03
C ARG A 106 -3.90 -9.83 1.35
N LEU A 107 -4.50 -8.64 1.35
CA LEU A 107 -4.61 -7.78 2.53
C LEU A 107 -5.67 -8.26 3.54
N ALA A 108 -6.69 -8.98 3.07
CA ALA A 108 -7.77 -9.59 3.85
C ALA A 108 -8.22 -10.90 3.20
#